data_AF-A0A3D8X6G8-F1
#
_entry.id   AF-A0A3D8X6G8-F1
#
_cell.length_a   1.000
_cell.length_b   1.000
_cell.length_c   1.000
_cell.angle_alpha   90.00
_cell.angle_beta   90.00
_cell.angle_gamma   90.00
#
_symmetry.space_group_name_H-M   'P 1'
#
loop_
_entity.id
_entity.type
_entity.pdbx_description
1 polymer ?
#
loop_
_entity_poly.entity_id
_entity_poly.type
_entity_poly.pdbx_seq_one_letter_code
_entity_poly.pdbx_strand_id
1 'polypeptide(L)'
;MGKFLFLAAFVFFCFTLSISAEENIPEENIESHVSQPVVKDFIYQSLEPWVHQDITSHYEKVYGKQHKKVKVRPIKKDDIGIQMGEIQPGKGGKFTHIVRVKILNLKVKPEGEDEFFATDTLIYKVNINELSAENDVKNVVKLLEYKHQER
;
A
#
# COMPACT_ATOMS: atom_id res chain seq x y z
N MET A 1 46.18 -39.40 40.92
CA MET A 1 46.18 -38.28 39.96
C MET A 1 45.26 -38.66 38.81
N GLY A 2 44.20 -37.90 38.57
CA GLY A 2 43.26 -38.20 37.50
C GLY A 2 41.98 -37.39 37.69
N LYS A 3 41.91 -36.23 37.05
CA LYS A 3 40.65 -35.57 36.73
C LYS A 3 40.79 -34.98 35.34
N PHE A 4 40.14 -35.63 34.38
CA PHE A 4 39.97 -35.17 33.02
C PHE A 4 39.20 -33.84 33.04
N LEU A 5 39.81 -32.79 32.50
CA LEU A 5 39.11 -31.56 32.15
C LEU A 5 38.29 -31.84 30.88
N PHE A 6 36.97 -31.87 31.00
CA PHE A 6 36.09 -31.77 29.84
C PHE A 6 35.94 -30.28 29.47
N LEU A 7 36.50 -29.91 28.33
CA LEU A 7 36.33 -28.60 27.71
C LEU A 7 35.00 -28.59 26.95
N ALA A 8 33.96 -27.99 27.52
CA ALA A 8 32.69 -27.77 26.83
C ALA A 8 32.78 -26.47 26.00
N ALA A 9 32.98 -26.60 24.70
CA ALA A 9 32.88 -25.50 23.76
C ALA A 9 31.41 -25.13 23.55
N PHE A 10 30.95 -24.06 24.20
CA PHE A 10 29.62 -23.50 23.98
C PHE A 10 29.69 -22.57 22.76
N VAL A 11 29.35 -23.08 21.58
CA VAL A 11 29.22 -22.27 20.37
C VAL A 11 27.92 -21.45 20.50
N PHE A 12 28.07 -20.20 20.92
CA PHE A 12 26.97 -19.25 20.98
C PHE A 12 26.67 -18.76 19.56
N PHE A 13 25.84 -19.51 18.83
CA PHE A 13 25.38 -19.13 17.50
C PHE A 13 24.27 -18.08 17.66
N CYS A 14 24.65 -16.80 17.67
CA CYS A 14 23.70 -15.69 17.58
C CYS A 14 23.04 -15.71 16.20
N PHE A 15 21.95 -16.44 16.03
CA PHE A 15 21.01 -16.18 14.94
C PHE A 15 20.37 -14.83 15.21
N THR A 16 20.94 -13.76 14.63
CA THR A 16 20.21 -12.49 14.51
C THR A 16 19.10 -12.72 13.49
N LEU A 17 17.95 -13.17 13.98
CA LEU A 17 16.69 -13.04 13.27
C LEU A 17 16.48 -11.54 13.04
N SER A 18 16.81 -11.09 11.83
CA SER A 18 16.38 -9.79 11.32
C SER A 18 14.86 -9.84 11.17
N ILE A 19 14.14 -9.68 12.29
CA ILE A 19 12.74 -9.33 12.28
C ILE A 19 12.72 -7.92 11.69
N SER A 20 12.48 -7.83 10.39
CA SER A 20 12.08 -6.58 9.76
C SER A 20 10.83 -6.15 10.51
N ALA A 21 10.95 -5.15 11.37
CA ALA A 21 9.80 -4.54 12.02
C ALA A 21 8.86 -4.07 10.90
N GLU A 22 7.76 -4.79 10.74
CA GLU A 22 6.62 -4.33 9.97
C GLU A 22 6.16 -3.06 10.70
N GLU A 23 6.41 -1.91 10.07
CA GLU A 23 6.09 -0.62 10.63
C GLU A 23 4.57 -0.55 10.74
N ASN A 24 4.06 -0.95 11.92
CA ASN A 24 2.65 -0.99 12.23
C ASN A 24 2.19 0.46 12.30
N ILE A 25 1.48 0.90 11.27
CA ILE A 25 0.98 2.26 11.21
C ILE A 25 -0.33 2.27 11.99
N PRO A 26 -0.41 2.97 13.13
CA PRO A 26 -1.65 3.08 13.87
C PRO A 26 -2.71 3.73 12.96
N GLU A 27 -3.89 3.10 12.86
CA GLU A 27 -5.03 3.68 12.13
C GLU A 27 -5.43 5.07 12.66
N GLU A 28 -5.02 5.40 13.89
CA GLU A 28 -5.19 6.69 14.56
C GLU A 28 -4.48 7.86 13.85
N ASN A 29 -3.44 7.62 13.04
CA ASN A 29 -2.68 8.70 12.37
C ASN A 29 -3.32 9.19 11.05
N ILE A 30 -4.48 8.69 10.65
CA ILE A 30 -5.22 9.14 9.46
C ILE A 30 -6.35 10.05 9.93
N GLU A 31 -5.99 11.29 10.30
CA GLU A 31 -6.87 12.14 11.12
C GLU A 31 -7.92 12.95 10.34
N SER A 32 -7.87 13.04 9.00
CA SER A 32 -8.83 13.89 8.28
C SER A 32 -9.36 13.30 6.96
N HIS A 33 -10.68 13.32 6.81
CA HIS A 33 -11.33 13.10 5.52
C HIS A 33 -11.14 14.34 4.64
N VAL A 34 -10.62 14.15 3.43
CA VAL A 34 -10.42 15.25 2.48
C VAL A 34 -11.75 15.56 1.79
N SER A 35 -12.49 16.52 2.34
CA SER A 35 -13.84 16.89 1.89
C SER A 35 -13.85 17.94 0.78
N GLN A 36 -12.79 18.77 0.66
CA GLN A 36 -12.70 19.80 -0.36
C GLN A 36 -12.50 19.16 -1.75
N PRO A 37 -13.43 19.33 -2.71
CA PRO A 37 -13.38 18.61 -3.99
C PRO A 37 -12.10 18.85 -4.80
N VAL A 38 -11.60 20.10 -4.83
CA VAL A 38 -10.38 20.45 -5.58
C VAL A 38 -9.15 19.77 -4.98
N VAL A 39 -9.05 19.73 -3.65
CA VAL A 39 -7.94 19.07 -2.95
C VAL A 39 -8.03 17.56 -3.14
N LYS A 40 -9.24 16.98 -3.04
CA LYS A 40 -9.49 15.56 -3.30
C LYS A 40 -9.05 15.17 -4.72
N ASP A 41 -9.48 15.94 -5.71
CA ASP A 41 -9.15 15.71 -7.11
C ASP A 41 -7.65 15.82 -7.37
N PHE A 42 -6.97 16.83 -6.81
CA PHE A 42 -5.53 17.00 -6.94
C PHE A 42 -4.74 15.82 -6.34
N ILE A 43 -5.09 15.39 -5.12
CA ILE A 43 -4.43 14.26 -4.48
C ILE A 43 -4.64 12.99 -5.29
N TYR A 44 -5.87 12.73 -5.74
CA TYR A 44 -6.14 11.54 -6.55
C TYR A 44 -5.42 11.56 -7.89
N GLN A 45 -5.48 12.66 -8.63
CA GLN A 45 -4.78 12.80 -9.91
C GLN A 45 -3.27 12.57 -9.76
N SER A 46 -2.69 13.07 -8.67
CA SER A 46 -1.28 12.87 -8.38
C SER A 46 -0.93 11.45 -7.91
N LEU A 47 -1.90 10.64 -7.47
CA LEU A 47 -1.71 9.25 -7.06
C LEU A 47 -2.22 8.23 -8.09
N GLU A 48 -2.96 8.68 -9.11
CA GLU A 48 -3.66 7.85 -10.07
C GLU A 48 -2.76 6.81 -10.76
N PRO A 49 -1.52 7.12 -11.19
CA PRO A 49 -0.64 6.13 -11.78
C PRO A 49 -0.33 4.96 -10.85
N TRP A 50 -0.02 5.24 -9.57
CA TRP A 50 0.27 4.24 -8.55
C TRP A 50 -0.99 3.42 -8.21
N VAL A 51 -2.13 4.10 -8.02
CA VAL A 51 -3.41 3.44 -7.75
C VAL A 51 -3.77 2.47 -8.87
N HIS A 52 -3.67 2.90 -10.13
CA HIS A 52 -3.99 2.07 -11.28
C HIS A 52 -3.04 0.87 -11.39
N GLN A 53 -1.74 1.09 -11.20
CA GLN A 53 -0.73 0.04 -11.23
C GLN A 53 -0.96 -1.00 -10.13
N ASP A 54 -1.18 -0.55 -8.89
CA ASP A 54 -1.33 -1.44 -7.73
C ASP A 54 -2.62 -2.28 -7.82
N ILE A 55 -3.73 -1.67 -8.24
CA ILE A 55 -5.00 -2.36 -8.48
C ILE A 55 -4.85 -3.40 -9.59
N THR A 56 -4.29 -3.00 -10.72
CA THR A 56 -4.09 -3.91 -11.86
C THR A 56 -3.22 -5.10 -11.44
N SER A 57 -2.09 -4.82 -10.76
CA SER A 57 -1.18 -5.84 -10.24
C SER A 57 -1.87 -6.78 -9.25
N HIS A 58 -2.76 -6.26 -8.39
CA HIS A 58 -3.53 -7.07 -7.45
C HIS A 58 -4.45 -8.05 -8.20
N TYR A 59 -5.30 -7.56 -9.09
CA TYR A 59 -6.26 -8.41 -9.79
C TYR A 59 -5.59 -9.39 -10.76
N GLU A 60 -4.50 -9.00 -11.42
CA GLU A 60 -3.69 -9.93 -12.21
C GLU A 60 -3.07 -11.03 -11.36
N LYS A 61 -2.62 -10.72 -10.14
CA LYS A 61 -2.07 -11.73 -9.21
C LYS A 61 -3.13 -12.69 -8.71
N VAL A 62 -4.33 -12.20 -8.37
CA VAL A 62 -5.43 -12.99 -7.80
C VAL A 62 -6.07 -13.88 -8.87
N TYR A 63 -6.44 -13.30 -10.00
CA TYR A 63 -7.24 -13.96 -11.04
C TYR A 63 -6.42 -14.39 -12.27
N GLY A 64 -5.25 -13.81 -12.52
CA GLY A 64 -4.48 -14.05 -13.75
C GLY A 64 -3.91 -15.47 -13.90
N LYS A 65 -3.94 -16.30 -12.84
CA LYS A 65 -3.60 -17.73 -12.94
C LYS A 65 -4.73 -18.57 -13.55
N GLN A 66 -5.97 -18.13 -13.37
CA GLN A 66 -7.19 -18.86 -13.77
C GLN A 66 -7.82 -18.24 -15.02
N HIS A 67 -7.63 -16.93 -15.21
CA HIS A 67 -8.19 -16.17 -16.32
C HIS A 67 -7.08 -15.60 -17.18
N LYS A 68 -7.22 -15.69 -18.51
CA LYS A 68 -6.24 -15.13 -19.45
C LYS A 68 -6.15 -13.60 -19.37
N LYS A 69 -7.22 -12.94 -18.94
CA LYS A 69 -7.29 -11.49 -18.78
C LYS A 69 -8.24 -11.11 -17.65
N VAL A 70 -7.92 -10.02 -16.96
CA VAL A 70 -8.82 -9.35 -16.02
C VAL A 70 -9.04 -7.93 -16.51
N LYS A 71 -10.30 -7.49 -16.55
CA LYS A 71 -10.65 -6.11 -16.90
C LYS A 71 -11.10 -5.37 -15.64
N VAL A 72 -10.34 -4.36 -15.25
CA VAL A 72 -10.75 -3.37 -14.25
C VAL A 72 -11.36 -2.19 -15.00
N ARG A 73 -12.59 -1.79 -14.67
CA ARG A 73 -13.25 -0.65 -15.33
C ARG A 73 -12.68 0.67 -14.80
N PRO A 74 -12.78 1.77 -15.57
CA PRO A 74 -12.38 3.09 -15.12
C PRO A 74 -13.05 3.47 -13.79
N ILE A 75 -12.26 4.02 -12.87
CA ILE A 75 -12.71 4.48 -11.56
C ILE A 75 -13.48 5.79 -11.74
N LYS A 76 -14.67 5.89 -11.14
CA LYS A 76 -15.46 7.14 -11.16
C LYS A 76 -15.02 8.04 -10.02
N LYS A 77 -14.94 9.35 -10.26
CA LYS A 77 -14.53 10.33 -9.25
C LYS A 77 -15.40 10.33 -7.98
N ASP A 78 -16.69 10.06 -8.14
CA ASP A 78 -17.65 10.04 -7.04
C ASP A 78 -17.49 8.82 -6.13
N ASP A 79 -16.87 7.75 -6.64
CA ASP A 79 -16.61 6.53 -5.89
C ASP A 79 -15.30 6.60 -5.08
N ILE A 80 -14.55 7.71 -5.16
CA ILE A 80 -13.25 7.87 -4.50
C ILE A 80 -13.41 8.64 -3.19
N GLY A 81 -13.03 8.00 -2.08
CA GLY A 81 -12.80 8.62 -0.78
C GLY A 81 -11.31 8.75 -0.48
N ILE A 82 -10.89 9.91 0.04
CA ILE A 82 -9.50 10.16 0.45
C ILE A 82 -9.47 10.53 1.92
N GLN A 83 -8.52 9.95 2.64
CA GLN A 83 -8.11 10.41 3.96
C GLN A 83 -6.61 10.67 3.97
N MET A 84 -6.19 11.68 4.70
CA MET A 84 -4.79 12.07 4.77
C MET A 84 -4.41 12.48 6.19
N GLY A 85 -3.21 12.10 6.60
CA GLY A 85 -2.61 12.51 7.87
C GLY A 85 -1.11 12.75 7.71
N GLU A 86 -0.60 13.71 8.48
CA GLU A 86 0.83 13.98 8.58
C GLU A 86 1.53 12.87 9.39
N ILE A 87 2.76 12.54 9.02
CA ILE A 87 3.62 11.66 9.80
C ILE A 87 4.96 12.33 10.07
N GLN A 88 5.50 12.07 11.26
CA GLN A 88 6.88 12.48 11.54
C GLN A 88 7.83 11.62 10.71
N PRO A 89 8.66 12.22 9.85
CA PRO A 89 9.66 11.46 9.12
C PRO A 89 10.65 10.88 10.14
N GLY A 90 10.88 9.57 10.08
CA GLY A 90 11.95 8.94 10.87
C GLY A 90 13.33 9.52 10.49
N LYS A 91 14.41 9.10 11.18
CA LYS A 91 15.76 9.54 10.82
C LYS A 91 16.07 9.14 9.37
N GLY A 92 16.26 10.13 8.48
CA GLY A 92 16.45 9.93 7.03
C GLY A 92 15.17 9.60 6.26
N GLY A 93 14.00 9.74 6.88
CA GLY A 93 12.70 9.52 6.26
C GLY A 93 12.35 10.62 5.26
N LYS A 94 11.98 10.22 4.05
CA LYS A 94 11.56 11.12 2.96
C LYS A 94 10.04 11.32 2.87
N PHE A 95 9.26 10.48 3.55
CA PHE A 95 7.80 10.54 3.51
C PHE A 95 7.29 11.41 4.64
N THR A 96 6.31 12.25 4.31
CA THR A 96 5.75 13.25 5.22
C THR A 96 4.29 12.99 5.54
N HIS A 97 3.59 12.19 4.72
CA HIS A 97 2.16 11.95 4.85
C HIS A 97 1.81 10.48 4.66
N ILE A 98 0.68 10.10 5.24
CA ILE A 98 -0.06 8.88 4.88
C ILE A 98 -1.33 9.28 4.17
N VAL A 99 -1.56 8.66 3.01
CA VAL A 99 -2.78 8.86 2.22
C VAL A 99 -3.49 7.54 2.08
N ARG A 100 -4.74 7.49 2.50
CA ARG A 100 -5.65 6.36 2.27
C ARG A 100 -6.59 6.71 1.12
N VAL A 101 -6.51 5.93 0.04
CA VAL A 101 -7.40 6.01 -1.12
C VAL A 101 -8.38 4.84 -1.03
N LYS A 102 -9.66 5.15 -0.85
CA LYS A 102 -10.74 4.16 -0.84
C LYS A 102 -11.55 4.29 -2.12
N ILE A 103 -11.64 3.22 -2.88
CA ILE A 103 -12.41 3.15 -4.12
C ILE A 103 -13.61 2.28 -3.88
N LEU A 104 -14.79 2.89 -3.95
CA LEU A 104 -16.07 2.22 -3.84
C LEU A 104 -16.49 1.66 -5.20
N ASN A 105 -17.32 0.62 -5.20
CA ASN A 105 -18.00 0.11 -6.39
C ASN A 105 -17.10 -0.13 -7.61
N LEU A 106 -15.84 -0.56 -7.40
CA LEU A 106 -14.92 -0.88 -8.47
C LEU A 106 -15.46 -2.09 -9.24
N LYS A 107 -15.63 -1.94 -10.55
CA LYS A 107 -16.12 -3.04 -11.39
C LYS A 107 -14.97 -3.84 -11.96
N VAL A 108 -15.01 -5.14 -11.71
CA VAL A 108 -13.97 -6.08 -12.14
C VAL A 108 -14.63 -7.22 -12.91
N LYS A 109 -14.03 -7.59 -14.04
CA LYS A 109 -14.48 -8.69 -14.87
C LYS A 109 -13.30 -9.58 -15.27
N PRO A 110 -13.06 -10.69 -14.54
CA PRO A 110 -12.21 -11.76 -15.02
C PRO A 110 -12.79 -12.38 -16.29
N GLU A 111 -11.92 -12.83 -17.20
CA GLU A 111 -12.37 -13.46 -18.44
C GLU A 111 -13.02 -14.83 -18.16
N GLY A 112 -14.28 -14.99 -18.58
CA GLY A 112 -15.05 -16.22 -18.36
C GLY A 112 -15.89 -16.20 -17.08
N GLU A 113 -15.83 -15.12 -16.30
CA GLU A 113 -16.65 -14.91 -15.11
C GLU A 113 -17.57 -13.69 -15.27
N ASP A 114 -18.56 -13.63 -14.38
CA ASP A 114 -19.45 -12.49 -14.27
C ASP A 114 -18.72 -11.25 -13.73
N GLU A 115 -19.22 -10.07 -14.10
CA GLU A 115 -18.70 -8.81 -13.56
C GLU A 115 -19.17 -8.68 -12.10
N PHE A 116 -18.24 -8.37 -11.20
CA PHE A 116 -18.53 -8.15 -9.78
C PHE A 116 -18.10 -6.75 -9.34
N PHE A 117 -18.54 -6.36 -8.13
CA PHE A 117 -18.17 -5.10 -7.51
C PHE A 117 -17.18 -5.33 -6.38
N ALA A 118 -16.21 -4.44 -6.23
CA ALA A 118 -15.25 -4.48 -5.16
C ALA A 118 -15.13 -3.13 -4.45
N THR A 119 -14.64 -3.17 -3.22
CA THR A 119 -14.13 -2.00 -2.51
C THR A 119 -12.67 -2.23 -2.20
N ASP A 120 -11.83 -1.40 -2.79
CA ASP A 120 -10.38 -1.47 -2.59
C ASP A 120 -9.92 -0.26 -1.77
N THR A 121 -9.03 -0.51 -0.81
CA THR A 121 -8.42 0.53 0.01
C THR A 121 -6.91 0.41 -0.07
N LEU A 122 -6.27 1.45 -0.59
CA LEU A 122 -4.83 1.55 -0.75
C LEU A 122 -4.30 2.58 0.26
N ILE A 123 -3.29 2.20 1.04
CA ILE A 123 -2.65 3.07 2.02
C ILE A 123 -1.23 3.35 1.55
N TYR A 124 -0.90 4.62 1.35
CA TYR A 124 0.37 5.08 0.83
C TYR A 124 1.13 5.91 1.87
N LYS A 125 2.46 5.78 1.88
CA LYS A 125 3.34 6.86 2.33
C LYS A 125 3.64 7.76 1.16
N VAL A 126 3.54 9.05 1.38
CA VAL A 126 3.72 10.08 0.35
C VAL A 126 4.65 11.17 0.87
N ASN A 127 5.58 11.61 0.02
CA ASN A 127 6.24 12.89 0.22
C ASN A 127 5.40 13.98 -0.47
N ILE A 128 4.54 14.67 0.30
CA ILE A 128 3.59 15.63 -0.29
C ILE A 128 4.29 16.79 -1.01
N ASN A 129 5.50 17.15 -0.58
CA ASN A 129 6.26 18.27 -1.14
C ASN A 129 6.83 17.95 -2.53
N GLU A 130 6.92 16.68 -2.88
CA GLU A 130 7.39 16.19 -4.18
C GLU A 130 6.25 15.55 -5.01
N LEU A 131 5.04 15.50 -4.44
CA LEU A 131 3.86 14.99 -5.12
C LEU A 131 3.41 16.00 -6.18
N SER A 132 3.36 15.58 -7.43
CA SER A 132 2.84 16.38 -8.53
C SER A 132 2.03 15.50 -9.48
N ALA A 133 1.11 16.12 -10.22
CA ALA A 133 0.29 15.45 -11.24
C ALA A 133 1.11 15.04 -12.49
N GLU A 134 2.35 15.52 -12.63
CA GLU A 134 3.20 15.33 -13.82
C GLU A 134 4.38 14.37 -13.57
N ASN A 135 4.54 13.84 -12.35
CA ASN A 135 5.81 13.24 -11.94
C ASN A 135 5.93 11.72 -12.16
N ASP A 136 7.00 11.35 -12.88
CA ASP A 136 7.60 10.01 -13.04
C ASP A 136 8.66 9.72 -11.95
N VAL A 137 8.55 10.41 -10.80
CA VAL A 137 9.60 10.44 -9.78
C VAL A 137 9.51 9.18 -8.92
N LYS A 138 10.43 8.25 -9.18
CA LYS A 138 10.69 7.10 -8.30
C LYS A 138 10.94 7.63 -6.88
N ASN A 139 10.32 6.99 -5.89
CA ASN A 139 10.49 7.25 -4.45
C ASN A 139 9.59 8.30 -3.77
N VAL A 140 8.60 8.87 -4.46
CA VAL A 140 7.66 9.84 -3.84
C VAL A 140 6.47 9.16 -3.17
N VAL A 141 6.03 8.03 -3.71
CA VAL A 141 4.89 7.24 -3.24
C VAL A 141 5.36 5.82 -2.93
N LYS A 142 4.92 5.27 -1.79
CA LYS A 142 5.14 3.87 -1.42
C LYS A 142 3.84 3.26 -0.91
N LEU A 143 3.38 2.20 -1.56
CA LEU A 143 2.27 1.39 -1.04
C LEU A 143 2.71 0.71 0.26
N LEU A 144 1.89 0.85 1.29
CA LEU A 144 2.06 0.21 2.59
C LEU A 144 1.14 -0.99 2.71
N GLU A 145 -0.12 -0.80 2.34
CA GLU A 145 -1.15 -1.80 2.52
C GLU A 145 -2.18 -1.70 1.40
N TYR A 146 -2.62 -2.87 0.94
CA TYR A 146 -3.74 -3.04 0.03
C TYR A 146 -4.79 -3.91 0.71
N LYS A 147 -5.98 -3.36 0.94
CA LYS A 147 -7.15 -4.10 1.44
C LYS A 147 -8.16 -4.28 0.30
N HIS A 148 -8.56 -5.52 0.05
CA HIS A 148 -9.54 -5.89 -0.96
C HIS A 148 -10.82 -6.43 -0.31
N GLN A 149 -11.99 -6.03 -0.83
CA GLN A 149 -13.27 -6.59 -0.43
C GLN A 149 -14.20 -6.74 -1.65
N GLU A 150 -14.42 -7.98 -2.08
CA GLU A 150 -15.43 -8.35 -3.08
C GLU A 150 -16.87 -8.21 -2.52
N ARG A 151 -17.84 -7.91 -3.38
CA ARG A 151 -19.27 -7.74 -3.06
C ARG A 151 -20.19 -8.33 -4.12
#